data_AF-A0A1M6PQD7-F1
#
_entry.id   AF-A0A1M6PQD7-F1
#
_cell.length_a   1.000
_cell.length_b   1.000
_cell.length_c   1.000
_cell.angle_alpha   90.00
_cell.angle_beta   90.00
_cell.angle_gamma   90.00
#
_symmetry.space_group_name_H-M   'P 1'
#
loop_
_entity.id
_entity.type
_entity.pdbx_description
1 polymer ?
#
loop_
_entity_poly.entity_id
_entity_poly.type
_entity_poly.pdbx_seq_one_letter_code
_entity_poly.pdbx_strand_id
1 'polypeptide(L)'
;MTTKASVIQWNSEKAYGFVSADGIRYFLHVSALGPISRSPHTGDSVIIYSVKKTEKGFRVEKGLLEGVPLIPQKKNLQSQKSVNIHSYRPKKSFRNFMFTLCMILAVIFGIKNIIDNIGVSFSSGFSKYTANTSKAQQYTSKDEVAKFICDHGYLPPNYVSKEEGKQLYESKTGKSFRKWNFNPLTTLGVMIGGDSFSNREGLLPQDYYQEADVDYFGENRGTKRLVYSSNCNIYYTSDHYKSFTRLSF
;
A
#
# COMPACT_ATOMS: atom_id res chain seq x y z
N MET A 1 14.66 -25.27 -26.21
CA MET A 1 13.60 -26.29 -26.38
C MET A 1 12.33 -25.73 -25.76
N THR A 2 11.21 -25.81 -26.46
CA THR A 2 9.90 -25.41 -25.93
C THR A 2 9.23 -26.60 -25.28
N THR A 3 8.85 -26.46 -24.02
CA THR A 3 8.21 -27.53 -23.24
C THR A 3 6.79 -27.10 -22.88
N LYS A 4 5.81 -27.96 -23.14
CA LYS A 4 4.43 -27.73 -22.73
C LYS A 4 4.24 -28.30 -21.32
N ALA A 5 3.85 -27.43 -20.39
CA ALA A 5 3.68 -27.76 -18.99
C ALA A 5 2.25 -27.43 -18.53
N SER A 6 1.70 -28.22 -17.62
CA SER A 6 0.39 -27.95 -17.02
C SER A 6 0.54 -27.24 -15.67
N VAL A 7 -0.27 -26.24 -15.39
CA VAL A 7 -0.33 -25.58 -14.09
C VAL A 7 -0.92 -26.55 -13.06
N ILE A 8 -0.12 -26.97 -12.10
CA ILE A 8 -0.52 -27.91 -11.04
C ILE A 8 -0.99 -27.19 -9.78
N GLN A 9 -0.52 -25.96 -9.56
CA GLN A 9 -0.88 -25.15 -8.42
C GLN A 9 -0.70 -23.68 -8.79
N TRP A 10 -1.67 -22.84 -8.48
CA TRP A 10 -1.56 -21.40 -8.65
C TRP A 10 -1.99 -20.67 -7.39
N ASN A 11 -1.22 -19.64 -7.02
CA ASN A 11 -1.57 -18.68 -5.99
C ASN A 11 -1.82 -17.32 -6.67
N SER A 12 -3.09 -16.97 -6.84
CA SER A 12 -3.51 -15.72 -7.48
C SER A 12 -3.08 -14.48 -6.69
N GLU A 13 -3.01 -14.56 -5.37
CA GLU A 13 -2.62 -13.44 -4.51
C GLU A 13 -1.13 -13.10 -4.65
N LYS A 14 -0.28 -14.13 -4.72
CA LYS A 14 1.18 -13.96 -4.85
C LYS A 14 1.66 -13.99 -6.30
N ALA A 15 0.73 -14.15 -7.25
CA ALA A 15 0.97 -14.20 -8.68
C ALA A 15 2.08 -15.18 -9.09
N TYR A 16 2.13 -16.33 -8.42
CA TYR A 16 3.01 -17.43 -8.78
C TYR A 16 2.35 -18.77 -8.56
N GLY A 17 2.91 -19.78 -9.19
CA GLY A 17 2.50 -21.15 -9.05
C GLY A 17 3.58 -22.11 -9.47
N PHE A 18 3.16 -23.35 -9.71
CA PHE A 18 4.01 -24.40 -10.21
C PHE A 18 3.37 -25.01 -11.45
N VAL A 19 4.22 -25.27 -12.44
CA VAL A 19 3.87 -26.03 -13.64
C VAL A 19 4.67 -27.32 -13.67
N SER A 20 4.09 -28.37 -14.24
CA SER A 20 4.72 -29.67 -14.37
C SER A 20 4.76 -30.09 -15.85
N ALA A 21 5.92 -30.58 -16.29
CA ALA A 21 6.09 -31.25 -17.57
C ALA A 21 7.04 -32.43 -17.38
N ASP A 22 6.67 -33.59 -17.91
CA ASP A 22 7.50 -34.82 -17.86
C ASP A 22 7.97 -35.19 -16.43
N GLY A 23 7.12 -34.94 -15.43
CA GLY A 23 7.44 -35.17 -14.02
C GLY A 23 8.35 -34.12 -13.36
N ILE A 24 8.84 -33.14 -14.12
CA ILE A 24 9.66 -32.04 -13.61
C ILE A 24 8.76 -30.87 -13.19
N ARG A 25 8.94 -30.42 -11.96
CA ARG A 25 8.26 -29.26 -11.39
C ARG A 25 9.05 -27.98 -11.62
N TYR A 26 8.40 -26.98 -12.21
CA TYR A 26 8.96 -25.66 -12.45
C TYR A 26 8.21 -24.61 -11.63
N PHE A 27 8.95 -23.68 -11.03
CA PHE A 27 8.40 -22.49 -10.43
C PHE A 27 8.04 -21.49 -11.53
N LEU A 28 6.80 -21.00 -11.53
CA LEU A 28 6.29 -20.03 -12.49
C LEU A 28 5.78 -18.79 -11.76
N HIS A 29 6.33 -17.62 -12.09
CA HIS A 29 5.78 -16.32 -11.67
C HIS A 29 5.06 -15.68 -12.85
N VAL A 30 3.98 -14.93 -12.59
CA VAL A 30 3.13 -14.33 -13.64
C VAL A 30 3.92 -13.47 -14.63
N SER A 31 4.99 -12.82 -14.14
CA SER A 31 5.84 -11.95 -14.97
C SER A 31 6.56 -12.70 -16.10
N ALA A 32 6.73 -14.02 -15.99
CA ALA A 32 7.35 -14.82 -17.04
C ALA A 32 6.43 -15.01 -18.26
N LEU A 33 5.12 -14.75 -18.12
CA LEU A 33 4.11 -14.97 -19.15
C LEU A 33 3.79 -13.71 -19.98
N GLY A 34 4.42 -12.58 -19.65
CA GLY A 34 4.07 -11.29 -20.23
C GLY A 34 2.73 -10.74 -19.71
N PRO A 35 2.17 -9.71 -20.36
CA PRO A 35 0.94 -9.04 -19.92
C PRO A 35 -0.29 -9.87 -20.30
N ILE A 36 -0.53 -10.98 -19.64
CA ILE A 36 -1.71 -11.82 -19.88
C ILE A 36 -3.00 -11.16 -19.35
N SER A 37 -4.10 -11.32 -20.06
CA SER A 37 -5.43 -10.75 -19.72
C SER A 37 -6.07 -11.30 -18.46
N ARG A 38 -5.63 -12.49 -18.00
CA ARG A 38 -6.06 -13.09 -16.74
C ARG A 38 -4.92 -13.84 -16.07
N SER A 39 -5.05 -14.10 -14.77
CA SER A 39 -4.14 -15.00 -14.06
C SER A 39 -4.30 -16.46 -14.50
N PRO A 40 -3.24 -17.27 -14.45
CA PRO A 40 -3.32 -18.72 -14.59
C PRO A 40 -4.20 -19.37 -13.51
N HIS A 41 -4.77 -20.53 -13.82
CA HIS A 41 -5.46 -21.41 -12.90
C HIS A 41 -4.91 -22.83 -13.03
N THR A 42 -5.12 -23.67 -12.01
CA THR A 42 -4.78 -25.09 -12.08
C THR A 42 -5.48 -25.73 -13.29
N GLY A 43 -4.71 -26.46 -14.09
CA GLY A 43 -5.16 -27.07 -15.35
C GLY A 43 -4.79 -26.28 -16.61
N ASP A 44 -4.43 -25.00 -16.51
CA ASP A 44 -3.99 -24.23 -17.67
C ASP A 44 -2.69 -24.81 -18.28
N SER A 45 -2.54 -24.68 -19.60
CA SER A 45 -1.33 -25.06 -20.32
C SER A 45 -0.39 -23.87 -20.52
N VAL A 46 0.89 -24.06 -20.19
CA VAL A 46 1.96 -23.07 -20.34
C VAL A 46 3.04 -23.61 -21.27
N ILE A 47 3.36 -22.86 -22.32
CA ILE A 47 4.53 -23.12 -23.18
C ILE A 47 5.73 -22.42 -22.56
N ILE A 48 6.70 -23.20 -22.09
CA ILE A 48 7.94 -22.71 -21.50
C ILE A 48 8.97 -22.49 -22.62
N TYR A 49 9.50 -21.28 -22.74
CA TYR A 49 10.55 -20.93 -23.71
C TYR A 49 11.95 -20.99 -23.09
N SER A 50 12.09 -20.55 -21.85
CA SER A 50 13.37 -20.56 -21.14
C SER A 50 13.18 -20.79 -19.63
N VAL A 51 14.17 -21.48 -19.06
CA VAL A 51 14.23 -21.79 -17.63
C VAL A 51 15.60 -21.46 -17.08
N LYS A 52 15.63 -21.06 -15.81
CA LYS A 52 16.83 -20.85 -15.02
C LYS A 52 16.90 -21.85 -13.89
N LYS A 53 18.07 -22.47 -13.71
CA LYS A 53 18.35 -23.33 -12.55
C LYS A 53 18.60 -22.45 -11.32
N THR A 54 17.98 -22.82 -10.21
CA THR A 54 18.12 -22.18 -8.90
C THR A 54 18.45 -23.25 -7.86
N GLU A 55 18.87 -22.83 -6.67
CA GLU A 55 19.13 -23.75 -5.54
C GLU A 55 17.90 -24.60 -5.17
N LYS A 56 16.69 -24.10 -5.45
CA LYS A 56 15.40 -24.75 -5.13
C LYS A 56 14.78 -25.50 -6.31
N GLY A 57 15.48 -25.64 -7.43
CA GLY A 57 14.99 -26.28 -8.65
C GLY A 57 14.94 -25.34 -9.86
N PHE A 58 14.00 -25.55 -10.78
CA PHE A 58 13.92 -24.79 -12.03
C PHE A 58 12.87 -23.67 -11.95
N ARG A 59 13.23 -22.49 -12.45
CA ARG A 59 12.34 -21.32 -12.56
C ARG A 59 12.10 -20.99 -14.02
N VAL A 60 10.84 -20.82 -14.41
CA VAL A 60 10.50 -20.31 -15.75
C VAL A 60 10.87 -18.83 -15.82
N GLU A 61 11.67 -18.47 -16.82
CA GLU A 61 12.03 -17.07 -17.11
C GLU A 61 11.11 -16.46 -18.15
N LYS A 62 10.77 -17.24 -19.18
CA LYS A 62 9.87 -16.82 -20.25
C LYS A 62 8.96 -17.97 -20.65
N GLY A 63 7.66 -17.69 -20.75
CA GLY A 63 6.65 -18.62 -21.20
C GLY A 63 5.43 -17.91 -21.80
N LEU A 64 4.48 -18.70 -22.28
CA LEU A 64 3.19 -18.24 -22.80
C LEU A 64 2.08 -19.10 -22.19
N LEU A 65 1.01 -18.45 -21.73
CA LEU A 65 -0.20 -19.14 -21.28
C LEU A 65 -1.09 -19.40 -22.50
N GLU A 66 -1.38 -20.66 -22.83
CA GLU A 66 -2.22 -20.99 -23.98
C GLU A 66 -3.67 -20.53 -23.76
N GLY A 67 -4.31 -20.07 -24.83
CA GLY A 67 -5.72 -19.66 -24.80
C GLY A 67 -6.00 -18.35 -24.04
N VAL A 68 -4.96 -17.65 -23.56
CA VAL A 68 -5.09 -16.39 -22.84
C VAL A 68 -4.48 -15.25 -23.64
N PRO A 69 -5.27 -14.28 -24.12
CA PRO A 69 -4.75 -13.18 -24.92
C PRO A 69 -3.84 -12.27 -24.09
N LEU A 70 -2.80 -11.75 -24.74
CA LEU A 70 -1.96 -10.71 -24.19
C LEU A 70 -2.68 -9.37 -24.26
N ILE A 71 -2.66 -8.61 -23.17
CA ILE A 71 -3.09 -7.22 -23.12
C ILE A 71 -2.10 -6.41 -23.99
N PRO A 72 -2.60 -5.63 -24.97
CA PRO A 72 -1.75 -4.76 -25.76
C PRO A 72 -0.99 -3.80 -24.86
N GLN A 73 0.34 -3.91 -24.81
CA GLN A 73 1.13 -2.86 -24.21
C GLN A 73 1.08 -1.64 -25.13
N LYS A 74 0.56 -0.51 -24.64
CA LYS A 74 0.77 0.79 -25.30
C LYS A 74 2.29 0.98 -25.41
N LYS A 75 2.83 0.83 -26.62
CA LYS A 75 4.22 1.17 -26.92
C LYS A 75 4.39 2.65 -26.62
N ASN A 76 5.02 3.00 -25.51
CA ASN A 76 5.66 4.31 -25.41
C ASN A 76 6.80 4.29 -26.44
N LEU A 77 6.57 4.97 -27.57
CA LEU A 77 7.64 5.34 -28.49
C LEU A 77 8.71 6.07 -27.68
N GLN A 78 9.90 5.50 -27.63
CA GLN A 78 11.04 6.12 -26.96
C GLN A 78 11.49 7.39 -27.70
N SER A 79 11.94 8.35 -26.87
CA SER A 79 12.99 9.31 -27.17
C SER A 79 12.69 10.43 -28.17
N GLN A 80 12.33 11.60 -27.63
CA GLN A 80 13.11 12.81 -27.94
C GLN A 80 13.44 13.56 -26.65
N LYS A 81 14.74 13.71 -26.40
CA LYS A 81 15.30 14.74 -25.51
C LYS A 81 14.88 16.10 -26.07
N SER A 82 14.22 16.93 -25.27
CA SER A 82 14.21 18.36 -25.52
C SER A 82 13.94 19.17 -24.24
N VAL A 83 14.98 19.92 -23.89
CA VAL A 83 14.99 21.25 -23.27
C VAL A 83 14.56 21.38 -21.80
N ASN A 84 15.56 21.65 -20.97
CA ASN A 84 15.42 22.28 -19.65
C ASN A 84 14.60 23.57 -19.77
N ILE A 85 13.39 23.60 -19.21
CA ILE A 85 12.72 24.84 -18.86
C ILE A 85 12.93 25.06 -17.37
N HIS A 86 13.78 26.04 -17.08
CA HIS A 86 14.06 26.56 -15.76
C HIS A 86 12.78 27.17 -15.19
N SER A 87 12.03 26.41 -14.38
CA SER A 87 10.96 26.97 -13.56
C SER A 87 11.54 27.32 -12.18
N TYR A 88 11.58 28.63 -11.96
CA TYR A 88 12.09 29.31 -10.78
C TYR A 88 11.44 28.78 -9.50
N ARG A 89 12.23 28.20 -8.58
CA ARG A 89 11.83 27.98 -7.18
C ARG A 89 12.20 29.22 -6.37
N PRO A 90 11.25 30.00 -5.81
CA PRO A 90 11.63 31.05 -4.89
C PRO A 90 12.17 30.42 -3.60
N LYS A 91 13.42 30.77 -3.25
CA LYS A 91 13.97 30.52 -1.91
C LYS A 91 13.16 31.36 -0.91
N LYS A 92 12.30 30.72 -0.12
CA LYS A 92 11.69 31.38 1.05
C LYS A 92 12.78 31.63 2.08
N SER A 93 13.05 32.91 2.31
CA SER A 93 13.94 33.41 3.35
C SER A 93 13.52 32.88 4.72
N PHE A 94 14.46 32.24 5.42
CA PHE A 94 14.32 31.64 6.74
C PHE A 94 14.00 32.67 7.86
N ARG A 95 13.93 33.97 7.54
CA ARG A 95 13.75 35.05 8.52
C ARG A 95 12.32 35.25 9.04
N ASN A 96 11.32 34.51 8.51
CA ASN A 96 9.91 34.69 8.89
C ASN A 96 9.33 33.58 9.77
N PHE A 97 10.07 32.49 10.05
CA PHE A 97 9.59 31.38 10.89
C PHE A 97 9.71 31.69 12.39
N MET A 98 10.71 32.50 12.79
CA MET A 98 10.95 32.84 14.19
C MET A 98 9.90 33.79 14.76
N PHE A 99 9.38 34.72 13.96
CA PHE A 99 8.33 35.66 14.39
C PHE A 99 6.94 35.02 14.48
N THR A 100 6.63 34.04 13.62
CA THR A 100 5.36 33.30 13.69
C THR A 100 5.31 32.36 14.89
N LEU A 101 6.42 31.69 15.22
CA LEU A 101 6.51 30.86 16.42
C LEU A 101 6.36 31.69 17.72
N CYS A 102 6.98 32.88 17.78
CA CYS A 102 6.84 33.77 18.94
C CYS A 102 5.41 34.31 19.12
N MET A 103 4.70 34.65 18.04
CA MET A 103 3.30 35.08 18.14
C MET A 103 2.37 33.94 18.59
N ILE A 104 2.59 32.71 18.12
CA ILE A 104 1.82 31.54 18.55
C ILE A 104 2.06 31.25 20.04
N LEU A 105 3.32 31.32 20.51
CA LEU A 105 3.64 31.13 21.93
C LEU A 105 3.04 32.22 22.82
N ALA A 106 3.03 33.48 22.38
CA ALA A 106 2.40 34.59 23.10
C ALA A 106 0.88 34.43 23.22
N VAL A 107 0.22 33.92 22.17
CA VAL A 107 -1.22 33.60 22.21
C VAL A 107 -1.52 32.44 23.16
N ILE A 108 -0.70 31.37 23.15
CA ILE A 108 -0.86 30.23 24.07
C ILE A 108 -0.68 30.68 25.54
N PHE A 109 0.29 31.55 25.81
CA PHE A 109 0.52 32.08 27.16
C PHE A 109 -0.59 33.05 27.61
N GLY A 110 -1.11 33.86 26.69
CA GLY A 110 -2.26 34.73 26.95
C GLY A 110 -3.56 33.96 27.25
N ILE A 111 -3.81 32.86 26.52
CA ILE A 111 -4.98 32.00 26.75
C ILE A 111 -4.87 31.28 28.10
N LYS A 112 -3.68 30.84 28.52
CA LYS A 112 -3.47 30.24 29.86
C LYS A 112 -3.84 31.20 31.00
N ASN A 113 -3.36 32.44 30.94
CA ASN A 113 -3.65 33.46 31.96
C ASN A 113 -5.15 33.81 32.05
N ILE A 114 -5.88 33.72 30.93
CA ILE A 114 -7.34 33.92 30.89
C ILE A 114 -8.07 32.72 31.51
N ILE A 115 -7.64 31.49 31.24
CA ILE A 115 -8.25 30.27 31.81
C ILE A 115 -8.04 30.22 33.33
N ASP A 116 -6.85 30.58 33.82
CA ASP A 116 -6.53 30.57 35.25
C ASP A 116 -7.33 31.63 36.06
N ASN A 117 -7.78 32.72 35.43
CA ASN A 117 -8.54 33.80 36.09
C ASN A 117 -10.06 33.62 36.08
N ILE A 118 -10.63 32.86 35.14
CA ILE A 118 -12.10 32.72 35.00
C ILE A 118 -12.63 31.51 35.81
N GLY A 119 -11.76 30.70 36.41
CA GLY A 119 -12.21 29.54 37.21
C GLY A 119 -13.09 28.56 36.42
N VAL A 120 -13.00 28.60 35.09
CA VAL A 120 -13.73 27.68 34.22
C VAL A 120 -13.01 26.36 34.35
N SER A 121 -13.58 25.48 35.17
CA SER A 121 -13.27 24.07 35.13
C SER A 121 -13.65 23.59 33.72
N PHE A 122 -12.67 23.54 32.82
CA PHE A 122 -12.80 22.84 31.55
C PHE A 122 -12.96 21.37 31.92
N SER A 123 -14.21 20.97 32.16
CA SER A 123 -14.60 19.58 32.25
C SER A 123 -14.11 18.96 30.96
N SER A 124 -12.98 18.25 31.06
CA SER A 124 -12.40 17.48 29.98
C SER A 124 -13.44 16.46 29.55
N GLY A 125 -14.27 16.85 28.57
CA GLY A 125 -15.10 15.95 27.76
C GLY A 125 -14.25 14.95 26.97
N PHE A 126 -12.93 14.95 27.17
CA PHE A 126 -11.98 13.93 26.76
C PHE A 126 -11.86 12.74 27.73
N SER A 127 -12.63 12.71 28.83
CA SER A 127 -12.67 11.57 29.77
C SER A 127 -13.95 10.72 29.62
N LYS A 128 -14.31 10.37 28.38
CA LYS A 128 -15.36 9.37 28.07
C LYS A 128 -14.96 8.30 27.05
N TYR A 129 -13.66 8.09 26.84
CA TYR A 129 -13.14 6.96 26.06
C TYR A 129 -12.19 6.05 26.85
N THR A 130 -12.35 5.98 28.18
CA THR A 130 -11.64 5.03 29.04
C THR A 130 -12.62 4.26 29.94
N ALA A 131 -13.63 3.64 29.33
CA ALA A 131 -14.36 2.52 29.95
C ALA A 131 -15.25 1.81 28.92
N ASN A 132 -14.64 1.08 27.99
CA ASN A 132 -15.19 -0.19 27.51
C ASN A 132 -14.09 -0.96 26.79
N THR A 133 -13.23 -1.58 27.57
CA THR A 133 -12.26 -2.61 27.14
C THR A 133 -13.01 -3.90 26.82
N SER A 134 -13.89 -3.84 25.82
CA SER A 134 -14.25 -4.99 24.99
C SER A 134 -13.36 -4.92 23.76
N LYS A 135 -12.24 -5.66 23.77
CA LYS A 135 -11.39 -5.99 22.59
C LYS A 135 -11.45 -4.93 21.48
N ALA A 136 -10.65 -3.86 21.58
CA ALA A 136 -10.65 -2.74 20.62
C ALA A 136 -10.86 -3.24 19.19
N GLN A 137 -11.98 -2.84 18.58
CA GLN A 137 -12.37 -3.32 17.26
C GLN A 137 -11.24 -3.01 16.27
N GLN A 138 -10.62 -4.07 15.77
CA GLN A 138 -9.45 -3.96 14.91
C GLN A 138 -9.91 -3.93 13.46
N TYR A 139 -9.98 -2.73 12.88
CA TYR A 139 -10.41 -2.53 11.51
C TYR A 139 -9.27 -2.95 10.57
N THR A 140 -9.46 -4.05 9.85
CA THR A 140 -8.44 -4.54 8.90
C THR A 140 -9.00 -4.91 7.55
N SER A 141 -10.30 -5.19 7.46
CA SER A 141 -10.91 -5.60 6.20
C SER A 141 -11.15 -4.41 5.29
N LYS A 142 -11.06 -4.63 3.97
CA LYS A 142 -11.30 -3.60 2.95
C LYS A 142 -12.60 -2.83 3.19
N ASP A 143 -13.72 -3.52 3.40
CA ASP A 143 -15.04 -2.88 3.49
C ASP A 143 -15.23 -2.12 4.81
N GLU A 144 -14.78 -2.67 5.94
CA GLU A 144 -14.87 -2.00 7.24
C GLU A 144 -13.99 -0.76 7.32
N VAL A 145 -12.74 -0.85 6.83
CA VAL A 145 -11.80 0.28 6.84
C VAL A 145 -12.30 1.37 5.90
N ALA A 146 -12.79 1.01 4.71
CA ALA A 146 -13.30 2.00 3.77
C ALA A 146 -14.56 2.70 4.30
N LYS A 147 -15.49 1.95 4.91
CA LYS A 147 -16.63 2.54 5.61
C LYS A 147 -16.18 3.48 6.73
N PHE A 148 -15.20 3.07 7.54
CA PHE A 148 -14.68 3.90 8.62
C PHE A 148 -14.12 5.23 8.09
N ILE A 149 -13.32 5.20 7.02
CA ILE A 149 -12.79 6.41 6.37
C ILE A 149 -13.93 7.28 5.84
N CYS A 150 -14.96 6.68 5.25
CA CYS A 150 -16.12 7.41 4.73
C CYS A 150 -16.86 8.16 5.85
N ASP A 151 -17.11 7.49 6.97
CA ASP A 151 -17.88 8.01 8.09
C ASP A 151 -17.11 9.07 8.91
N HIS A 152 -15.77 8.94 9.00
CA HIS A 152 -14.96 9.75 9.93
C HIS A 152 -13.97 10.70 9.24
N GLY A 153 -13.61 10.45 7.98
CA GLY A 153 -12.62 11.23 7.24
C GLY A 153 -11.16 10.94 7.61
N TYR A 154 -10.88 9.93 8.44
CA TYR A 154 -9.53 9.52 8.83
C TYR A 154 -9.44 8.00 9.03
N LEU A 155 -8.22 7.46 9.16
CA LEU A 155 -7.99 6.02 9.32
C LEU A 155 -8.34 5.51 10.73
N PRO A 156 -8.75 4.23 10.85
CA PRO A 156 -8.95 3.61 12.15
C PRO A 156 -7.72 3.71 13.08
N PRO A 157 -7.90 3.74 14.41
CA PRO A 157 -6.80 3.93 15.36
C PRO A 157 -5.68 2.87 15.32
N ASN A 158 -5.92 1.71 14.72
CA ASN A 158 -4.91 0.66 14.56
C ASN A 158 -3.98 0.88 13.34
N TYR A 159 -4.05 2.02 12.66
CA TYR A 159 -3.17 2.38 11.56
C TYR A 159 -2.05 3.31 12.00
N VAL A 160 -0.84 3.09 11.48
CA VAL A 160 0.31 3.97 11.60
C VAL A 160 0.95 4.20 10.24
N SER A 161 1.64 5.33 10.08
CA SER A 161 2.42 5.60 8.85
C SER A 161 3.54 4.58 8.67
N LYS A 162 4.10 4.49 7.46
CA LYS A 162 5.31 3.69 7.22
C LYS A 162 6.44 4.09 8.13
N GLU A 163 6.60 5.38 8.44
CA GLU A 163 7.72 5.84 9.27
C GLU A 163 7.55 5.43 10.73
N GLU A 164 6.37 5.66 11.31
CA GLU A 164 6.03 5.18 12.65
C GLU A 164 6.14 3.66 12.76
N GLY A 165 5.67 2.93 11.74
CA GLY A 165 5.78 1.48 11.69
C GLY A 165 7.23 0.97 11.68
N LYS A 166 8.15 1.68 11.02
CA LYS A 166 9.60 1.35 11.08
C LYS A 166 10.15 1.58 12.48
N GLN A 167 9.87 2.74 13.06
CA GLN A 167 10.34 3.09 14.41
C GLN A 167 9.82 2.09 15.45
N LEU A 168 8.55 1.70 15.34
CA LEU A 168 7.94 0.69 16.19
C LEU A 168 8.60 -0.69 16.00
N TYR A 169 8.92 -1.07 14.76
CA TYR A 169 9.66 -2.30 14.51
C TYR A 169 11.04 -2.30 15.16
N GLU A 170 11.82 -1.24 14.98
CA GLU A 170 13.17 -1.15 15.55
C GLU A 170 13.13 -1.13 17.09
N SER A 171 12.19 -0.38 17.66
CA SER A 171 11.97 -0.32 19.10
C SER A 171 11.53 -1.67 19.69
N LYS A 172 10.60 -2.37 19.05
CA LYS A 172 10.02 -3.62 19.57
C LYS A 172 10.94 -4.83 19.37
N THR A 173 11.73 -4.85 18.31
CA THR A 173 12.56 -6.01 17.94
C THR A 173 14.05 -5.84 18.26
N GLY A 174 14.51 -4.60 18.47
CA GLY A 174 15.93 -4.26 18.59
C GLY A 174 16.73 -4.42 17.29
N LYS A 175 16.08 -4.71 16.15
CA LYS A 175 16.71 -4.90 14.85
C LYS A 175 16.51 -3.67 13.97
N SER A 176 17.54 -3.25 13.25
CA SER A 176 17.37 -2.20 12.23
C SER A 176 16.43 -2.65 11.11
N PHE A 177 15.52 -1.75 10.73
CA PHE A 177 14.55 -1.97 9.68
C PHE A 177 15.24 -1.96 8.32
N ARG A 178 15.06 -3.04 7.54
CA ARG A 178 15.63 -3.14 6.18
C ARG A 178 14.57 -3.10 5.09
N LYS A 179 13.46 -3.79 5.29
CA LYS A 179 12.36 -3.91 4.32
C LYS A 179 11.11 -4.44 4.99
N TRP A 180 9.96 -4.22 4.35
CA TRP A 180 8.67 -4.80 4.74
C TRP A 180 8.54 -6.25 4.29
N ASN A 181 9.25 -7.18 4.94
CA ASN A 181 9.17 -8.63 4.70
C ASN A 181 8.55 -9.40 5.87
N PHE A 182 7.71 -8.72 6.65
CA PHE A 182 6.95 -9.25 7.79
C PHE A 182 5.53 -8.67 7.74
N ASN A 183 4.61 -9.30 8.47
CA ASN A 183 3.24 -8.82 8.63
C ASN A 183 3.17 -7.85 9.83
N PRO A 184 2.95 -6.54 9.62
CA PRO A 184 2.94 -5.54 10.69
C PRO A 184 1.86 -5.79 11.73
N LEU A 185 0.71 -6.36 11.34
CA LEU A 185 -0.36 -6.60 12.29
C LEU A 185 0.04 -7.67 13.31
N THR A 186 0.55 -8.82 12.84
CA THR A 186 0.97 -9.90 13.74
C THR A 186 2.25 -9.57 14.52
N THR A 187 3.14 -8.75 13.94
CA THR A 187 4.44 -8.43 14.55
C THR A 187 4.35 -7.24 15.51
N LEU A 188 3.65 -6.19 15.08
CA LEU A 188 3.61 -4.89 15.75
C LEU A 188 2.26 -4.60 16.40
N GLY A 189 1.18 -5.24 15.94
CA GLY A 189 -0.19 -4.96 16.40
C GLY A 189 -0.87 -3.83 15.63
N VAL A 190 -0.33 -3.42 14.47
CA VAL A 190 -0.79 -2.26 13.70
C VAL A 190 -0.89 -2.57 12.20
N MET A 191 -1.72 -1.81 11.51
CA MET A 191 -1.79 -1.73 10.04
C MET A 191 -0.94 -0.56 9.56
N ILE A 192 -0.49 -0.60 8.31
CA ILE A 192 0.28 0.52 7.71
C ILE A 192 -0.64 1.34 6.81
N GLY A 193 -0.67 2.67 7.00
CA GLY A 193 -1.45 3.57 6.17
C GLY A 193 -1.34 5.03 6.58
N GLY A 194 -1.90 5.92 5.75
CA GLY A 194 -1.90 7.37 5.95
C GLY A 194 -0.80 8.10 5.17
N ASP A 195 0.12 7.37 4.55
CA ASP A 195 1.13 7.94 3.67
C ASP A 195 0.51 8.47 2.37
N SER A 196 1.11 9.51 1.80
CA SER A 196 0.66 10.06 0.51
C SER A 196 0.85 9.08 -0.64
N PHE A 197 -0.18 8.95 -1.48
CA PHE A 197 -0.15 8.21 -2.74
C PHE A 197 -0.05 9.17 -3.92
N SER A 198 1.05 9.09 -4.68
CA SER A 198 1.38 10.09 -5.71
C SER A 198 0.63 9.96 -7.04
N ASN A 199 -0.11 8.86 -7.27
CA ASN A 199 -0.84 8.61 -8.53
C ASN A 199 0.02 8.86 -9.81
N ARG A 200 1.26 8.36 -9.85
CA ARG A 200 2.22 8.68 -10.92
C ARG A 200 1.80 8.13 -12.28
N GLU A 201 1.11 7.00 -12.25
CA GLU A 201 0.59 6.29 -13.40
C GLU A 201 -0.71 6.93 -13.93
N GLY A 202 -1.32 7.87 -13.18
CA GLY A 202 -2.55 8.57 -13.59
C GLY A 202 -3.75 7.64 -13.74
N LEU A 203 -3.79 6.53 -12.99
CA LEU A 203 -4.89 5.55 -13.03
C LEU A 203 -6.14 6.03 -12.28
N LEU A 204 -5.98 7.02 -11.40
CA LEU A 204 -7.05 7.69 -10.67
C LEU A 204 -7.24 9.13 -11.17
N PRO A 205 -8.42 9.74 -11.00
CA PRO A 205 -8.63 11.17 -11.23
C PRO A 205 -7.63 12.03 -10.45
N GLN A 206 -7.32 13.24 -10.94
CA GLN A 206 -6.38 14.13 -10.27
C GLN A 206 -6.92 14.59 -8.90
N ASP A 207 -6.24 14.21 -7.82
CA ASP A 207 -6.58 14.59 -6.44
C ASP A 207 -5.37 14.33 -5.51
N TYR A 208 -5.49 14.72 -4.24
CA TYR A 208 -4.58 14.36 -3.16
C TYR A 208 -5.03 13.06 -2.50
N TYR A 209 -4.25 12.00 -2.71
CA TYR A 209 -4.55 10.68 -2.16
C TYR A 209 -3.62 10.30 -1.03
N GLN A 210 -4.17 9.48 -0.13
CA GLN A 210 -3.45 8.70 0.86
C GLN A 210 -3.69 7.22 0.60
N GLU A 211 -2.80 6.36 1.10
CA GLU A 211 -2.94 4.91 0.99
C GLU A 211 -3.03 4.22 2.35
N ALA A 212 -3.76 3.12 2.41
CA ALA A 212 -3.87 2.27 3.58
C ALA A 212 -3.87 0.81 3.19
N ASP A 213 -3.08 0.00 3.90
CA ASP A 213 -3.10 -1.44 3.74
C ASP A 213 -4.39 -2.02 4.29
N VAL A 214 -4.91 -3.06 3.64
CA VAL A 214 -6.09 -3.79 4.09
C VAL A 214 -5.89 -5.28 3.83
N ASP A 215 -6.69 -6.11 4.49
CA ASP A 215 -6.75 -7.56 4.25
C ASP A 215 -5.36 -8.23 4.29
N TYR A 216 -4.53 -7.90 5.29
CA TYR A 216 -3.25 -8.57 5.47
C TYR A 216 -3.42 -10.08 5.51
N PHE A 217 -2.63 -10.79 4.70
CA PHE A 217 -2.65 -12.24 4.65
C PHE A 217 -1.23 -12.81 4.65
N GLY A 218 -1.00 -13.81 5.49
CA GLY A 218 0.29 -14.48 5.63
C GLY A 218 1.36 -13.62 6.30
N GLU A 219 2.60 -13.80 5.87
CA GLU A 219 3.81 -13.29 6.55
C GLU A 219 4.27 -11.90 6.07
N ASN A 220 3.50 -11.19 5.25
CA ASN A 220 3.88 -9.86 4.76
C ASN A 220 2.67 -8.93 4.64
N ARG A 221 2.90 -7.71 4.13
CA ARG A 221 1.87 -6.67 3.95
C ARG A 221 0.84 -6.99 2.86
N GLY A 222 1.07 -8.01 2.04
CA GLY A 222 0.22 -8.32 0.89
C GLY A 222 0.25 -7.25 -0.20
N THR A 223 -0.70 -7.36 -1.12
CA THR A 223 -0.85 -6.49 -2.31
C THR A 223 -2.08 -5.59 -2.23
N LYS A 224 -2.91 -5.77 -1.21
CA LYS A 224 -4.22 -5.14 -1.08
C LYS A 224 -4.10 -3.78 -0.38
N ARG A 225 -4.65 -2.74 -1.00
CA ARG A 225 -4.61 -1.37 -0.49
C ARG A 225 -5.91 -0.65 -0.80
N LEU A 226 -6.31 0.24 0.10
CA LEU A 226 -7.17 1.36 -0.20
C LEU A 226 -6.31 2.56 -0.61
N VAL A 227 -6.80 3.31 -1.58
CA VAL A 227 -6.31 4.64 -1.95
C VAL A 227 -7.49 5.59 -1.84
N TYR A 228 -7.40 6.58 -0.97
CA TYR A 228 -8.53 7.42 -0.61
C TYR A 228 -8.16 8.90 -0.64
N SER A 229 -9.14 9.74 -0.97
CA SER A 229 -9.07 11.19 -0.83
C SER A 229 -10.24 11.70 0.01
N SER A 230 -10.44 13.02 0.04
CA SER A 230 -11.53 13.66 0.78
C SER A 230 -12.90 13.21 0.26
N ASN A 231 -13.96 13.44 1.04
CA ASN A 231 -15.35 13.19 0.64
C ASN A 231 -15.65 11.74 0.23
N CYS A 232 -15.09 10.75 0.95
CA CYS A 232 -15.36 9.34 0.72
C CYS A 232 -15.01 8.85 -0.71
N ASN A 233 -14.07 9.51 -1.37
CA ASN A 233 -13.55 9.06 -2.66
C ASN A 233 -12.49 7.96 -2.44
N ILE A 234 -12.93 6.71 -2.43
CA ILE A 234 -12.12 5.55 -2.06
C ILE A 234 -12.00 4.57 -3.23
N TYR A 235 -10.77 4.14 -3.50
CA TYR A 235 -10.41 3.14 -4.50
C TYR A 235 -9.73 1.97 -3.82
N TYR A 236 -9.95 0.77 -4.35
CA TYR A 236 -9.31 -0.46 -3.91
C TYR A 236 -8.42 -1.04 -5.00
N THR A 237 -7.25 -1.52 -4.62
CA THR A 237 -6.40 -2.35 -5.47
C THR A 237 -6.11 -3.66 -4.75
N SER A 238 -6.22 -4.79 -5.45
CA SER A 238 -5.81 -6.11 -4.97
C SER A 238 -4.48 -6.57 -5.56
N ASP A 239 -3.93 -5.83 -6.50
CA ASP A 239 -2.84 -6.25 -7.39
C ASP A 239 -1.61 -5.34 -7.30
N HIS A 240 -1.46 -4.65 -6.15
CA HIS A 240 -0.35 -3.75 -5.85
C HIS A 240 -0.28 -2.56 -6.85
N TYR A 241 -1.39 -1.82 -6.92
CA TYR A 241 -1.57 -0.58 -7.69
C TYR A 241 -1.59 -0.72 -9.22
N LYS A 242 -1.78 -1.93 -9.76
CA LYS A 242 -1.86 -2.11 -11.21
C LYS A 242 -3.24 -1.76 -11.75
N SER A 243 -4.28 -2.01 -10.96
CA SER A 243 -5.65 -1.63 -11.26
C SER A 243 -6.39 -1.18 -10.00
N PHE A 244 -7.45 -0.38 -10.21
CA PHE A 244 -8.26 0.18 -9.15
C PHE A 244 -9.74 -0.03 -9.42
N THR A 245 -10.47 -0.36 -8.38
CA THR A 245 -11.94 -0.37 -8.37
C THR A 245 -12.42 0.71 -7.42
N ARG A 246 -13.25 1.64 -7.89
CA ARG A 246 -13.89 2.64 -7.02
C ARG A 246 -14.91 1.95 -6.14
N LEU A 247 -14.87 2.23 -4.84
CA LEU A 247 -15.85 1.72 -3.89
C LEU A 247 -17.01 2.72 -3.77
N SER A 248 -18.21 2.17 -3.58
CA SER A 248 -19.45 2.91 -3.35
C SER A 248 -20.07 2.44 -2.05
N PHE A 249 -20.58 3.37 -1.24
CA PHE A 249 -21.13 3.14 0.09
C PHE A 249 -22.55 3.68 0.18
#